data_AF-A0A8T4NM71-F1
#
_entry.id   AF-A0A8T4NM71-F1
#
_cell.length_a   1.000
_cell.length_b   1.000
_cell.length_c   1.000
_cell.angle_alpha   90.00
_cell.angle_beta   90.00
_cell.angle_gamma   90.00
#
_symmetry.space_group_name_H-M   'P 1'
#
loop_
_entity.id
_entity.type
_entity.pdbx_description
1 polymer ?
#
loop_
_entity_poly.entity_id
_entity_poly.type
_entity_poly.pdbx_seq_one_letter_code
_entity_poly.pdbx_strand_id
1 'polypeptide(L)'
;MQEKSLITKFLGENPIFKIVDFLIENKGLDMSKKEIIEGAGISRASLFNHWEQIEKQGIAVVTRKFGNTKLYTLNAKNPIVAKLLELESVLIARALDNHKLAKIEA
;
A
#
# COMPACT_ATOMS: atom_id res chain seq x y z
N MET A 1 -5.72 -15.73 9.69
CA MET A 1 -6.31 -14.59 8.94
C MET A 1 -5.21 -13.56 8.77
N GLN A 2 -4.86 -13.20 7.55
CA GLN A 2 -4.01 -12.02 7.32
C GLN A 2 -4.69 -10.83 7.98
N GLU A 3 -3.99 -10.10 8.84
CA GLU A 3 -4.52 -8.88 9.42
C GLU A 3 -4.83 -7.94 8.27
N LYS A 4 -6.12 -7.76 7.97
CA LYS A 4 -6.58 -6.76 6.99
C LYS A 4 -5.87 -5.43 7.28
N SER A 5 -5.23 -4.86 6.27
CA SER A 5 -4.59 -3.56 6.30
C SER A 5 -5.44 -2.51 7.01
N LEU A 6 -4.81 -1.80 7.94
CA LEU A 6 -5.46 -0.77 8.73
C LEU A 6 -5.78 0.46 7.88
N ILE A 7 -4.93 0.82 6.92
CA ILE A 7 -5.20 1.92 5.99
C ILE A 7 -6.40 1.60 5.12
N THR A 8 -6.44 0.41 4.48
CA THR A 8 -7.54 0.02 3.60
C THR A 8 -8.86 -0.10 4.38
N LYS A 9 -8.82 -0.62 5.61
CA LYS A 9 -9.98 -0.61 6.52
C LYS A 9 -10.48 0.81 6.84
N PHE A 10 -9.56 1.75 7.07
CA PHE A 10 -9.90 3.10 7.50
C PHE A 10 -10.39 3.98 6.35
N LEU A 11 -9.74 3.93 5.19
CA LEU A 11 -10.04 4.76 4.02
C LEU A 11 -11.06 4.11 3.06
N GLY A 12 -11.37 2.83 3.27
CA GLY A 12 -12.32 2.06 2.49
C GLY A 12 -11.66 1.19 1.42
N GLU A 13 -12.44 0.24 0.91
CA GLU A 13 -12.03 -0.78 -0.07
C GLU A 13 -11.94 -0.19 -1.50
N ASN A 14 -11.04 0.77 -1.71
CA ASN A 14 -10.77 1.39 -3.01
C ASN A 14 -9.51 0.78 -3.65
N PRO A 15 -9.50 0.50 -4.98
CA PRO A 15 -8.32 -0.02 -5.68
C PRO A 15 -7.02 0.80 -5.47
N ILE A 16 -7.11 2.13 -5.43
CA ILE A 16 -5.95 2.99 -5.15
C ILE A 16 -5.36 2.64 -3.79
N PHE A 17 -6.20 2.57 -2.75
CA PHE A 17 -5.72 2.27 -1.40
C PHE A 17 -5.14 0.86 -1.30
N LYS A 18 -5.75 -0.14 -1.95
CA LYS A 18 -5.18 -1.50 -2.01
C LYS A 18 -3.81 -1.55 -2.67
N ILE A 19 -3.62 -0.81 -3.76
CA ILE A 19 -2.31 -0.74 -4.44
C ILE A 19 -1.28 -0.06 -3.53
N VAL A 20 -1.64 1.06 -2.93
CA VAL A 20 -0.75 1.85 -2.07
C VAL A 20 -0.36 1.06 -0.83
N ASP A 21 -1.33 0.41 -0.21
CA ASP A 21 -1.16 -0.48 0.92
C ASP A 21 -0.18 -1.63 0.62
N PHE A 22 -0.39 -2.33 -0.49
CA PHE A 22 0.54 -3.35 -0.95
C PHE A 22 1.97 -2.81 -1.16
N LEU A 23 2.11 -1.61 -1.74
CA LEU A 23 3.42 -0.97 -1.94
C LEU A 23 4.07 -0.54 -0.62
N ILE A 24 3.28 -0.19 0.39
CA ILE A 24 3.73 0.12 1.75
C ILE A 24 4.23 -1.14 2.45
N GLU A 25 3.47 -2.23 2.42
CA GLU A 25 3.87 -3.53 2.97
C GLU A 25 5.17 -4.05 2.33
N ASN A 26 5.38 -3.75 1.05
CA ASN A 26 6.56 -4.15 0.27
C ASN A 26 7.55 -2.98 0.05
N LYS A 27 7.57 -2.01 0.96
CA LYS A 27 8.45 -0.83 0.86
C LYS A 27 9.91 -1.24 0.72
N GLY A 28 10.58 -0.68 -0.29
CA GLY A 28 11.99 -0.96 -0.61
C GLY A 28 12.20 -2.15 -1.54
N LEU A 29 11.13 -2.87 -1.91
CA LEU A 29 11.17 -3.93 -2.91
C LEU A 29 10.80 -3.38 -4.30
N ASP A 30 11.23 -4.12 -5.32
CA ASP A 30 10.94 -3.86 -6.73
C ASP A 30 9.83 -4.80 -7.19
N MET A 31 8.66 -4.24 -7.50
CA MET A 31 7.46 -4.98 -7.85
C MET A 31 7.05 -4.74 -9.30
N SER A 32 6.71 -5.80 -10.01
CA SER A 32 6.04 -5.71 -11.30
C SER A 32 4.55 -5.38 -11.11
N LYS A 33 3.92 -4.85 -12.15
CA LYS A 33 2.45 -4.65 -12.17
C LYS A 33 1.67 -5.95 -11.92
N LYS A 34 2.24 -7.10 -12.31
CA LYS A 34 1.62 -8.41 -12.06
C LYS A 34 1.61 -8.74 -10.57
N GLU A 35 2.76 -8.60 -9.90
CA GLU A 35 2.86 -8.85 -8.46
C GLU A 35 1.98 -7.88 -7.66
N ILE A 36 1.86 -6.63 -8.11
CA ILE A 36 0.96 -5.64 -7.49
C ILE A 36 -0.51 -6.05 -7.65
N ILE A 37 -0.93 -6.52 -8.84
CA ILE A 37 -2.30 -7.03 -9.05
C ILE A 37 -2.60 -8.18 -8.10
N GLU A 38 -1.69 -9.15 -8.02
CA GLU A 38 -1.85 -10.37 -7.22
C GLU A 38 -1.85 -10.04 -5.72
N GLY A 39 -0.89 -9.24 -5.25
CA GLY A 39 -0.75 -8.92 -3.84
C GLY A 39 -1.76 -7.90 -3.31
N ALA A 40 -2.17 -6.92 -4.13
CA ALA A 40 -3.24 -6.00 -3.76
C ALA A 40 -4.65 -6.61 -3.91
N GLY A 41 -4.76 -7.82 -4.47
CA GLY A 41 -6.03 -8.52 -4.65
C GLY A 41 -7.02 -7.75 -5.55
N ILE A 42 -6.52 -7.12 -6.62
CA ILE A 42 -7.33 -6.33 -7.56
C ILE A 42 -7.35 -6.97 -8.95
N SER A 43 -8.33 -6.60 -9.79
CA SER A 43 -8.31 -7.02 -11.18
C SER A 43 -7.26 -6.27 -11.99
N ARG A 44 -6.80 -6.88 -13.09
CA ARG A 44 -5.90 -6.22 -14.05
C ARG A 44 -6.48 -4.90 -14.57
N ALA A 45 -7.76 -4.91 -14.96
CA ALA A 45 -8.45 -3.70 -15.42
C ALA A 45 -8.43 -2.60 -14.35
N SER A 46 -8.67 -2.98 -13.09
CA SER A 46 -8.63 -2.03 -11.97
C SER A 46 -7.25 -1.40 -11.80
N LEU A 47 -6.17 -2.19 -11.86
CA LEU A 47 -4.81 -1.62 -11.81
C LEU A 47 -4.62 -0.58 -12.92
N PHE A 48 -4.86 -0.94 -14.18
CA PHE A 48 -4.58 -0.05 -15.31
C PHE A 48 -5.45 1.22 -15.31
N ASN A 49 -6.70 1.15 -14.82
CA ASN A 49 -7.58 2.31 -14.69
C ASN A 49 -7.08 3.34 -13.67
N HIS A 50 -6.33 2.94 -12.65
CA HIS A 50 -5.89 3.82 -11.56
C HIS A 50 -4.37 4.08 -11.55
N TRP A 51 -3.59 3.27 -12.26
CA TRP A 51 -2.12 3.31 -12.22
C TRP A 51 -1.54 4.66 -12.65
N GLU A 52 -2.14 5.27 -13.69
CA GLU A 52 -1.67 6.57 -14.20
C GLU A 52 -1.72 7.65 -13.10
N GLN A 53 -2.76 7.64 -12.26
CA GLN A 53 -2.85 8.58 -11.14
C GLN A 53 -1.75 8.32 -10.11
N ILE A 54 -1.49 7.06 -9.77
CA ILE A 54 -0.46 6.65 -8.80
C ILE A 54 0.94 7.09 -9.27
N GLU A 55 1.24 6.91 -10.56
CA GLU A 55 2.49 7.36 -11.17
C GLU A 55 2.58 8.90 -11.25
N LYS A 56 1.51 9.58 -11.68
CA LYS A 56 1.48 11.05 -11.77
C LYS A 56 1.70 11.72 -10.42
N GLN A 57 1.13 11.15 -9.36
CA GLN A 57 1.34 11.64 -7.99
C GLN A 57 2.71 11.24 -7.43
N GLY A 58 3.52 10.49 -8.19
CA GLY A 58 4.85 10.05 -7.79
C GLY A 58 4.84 9.11 -6.59
N ILE A 59 3.74 8.39 -6.35
CA ILE A 59 3.59 7.45 -5.24
C ILE A 59 4.39 6.17 -5.54
N ALA A 60 4.29 5.66 -6.76
CA ALA A 60 5.12 4.58 -7.28
C ALA A 60 6.07 5.13 -8.35
N VAL A 61 7.33 4.70 -8.31
CA VAL A 61 8.36 5.12 -9.28
C VAL A 61 9.04 3.92 -9.89
N VAL A 62 9.44 4.03 -11.15
CA VAL A 62 10.23 2.99 -11.84
C VAL A 62 11.64 2.99 -11.26
N THR A 63 12.12 1.82 -10.86
CA THR A 63 13.51 1.64 -10.39
C THR A 63 14.40 1.08 -11.49
N ARG A 64 13.96 0.02 -12.15
CA ARG A 64 14.69 -0.66 -13.23
C ARG A 64 13.76 -1.35 -14.22
N LYS A 65 14.35 -1.83 -15.31
CA LYS A 65 13.70 -2.71 -16.29
C LYS A 65 14.34 -4.09 -16.26
N PHE A 66 13.51 -5.12 -16.32
CA PHE A 66 13.94 -6.51 -16.51
C PHE A 66 13.28 -7.03 -17.79
N GLY A 67 14.08 -7.10 -18.87
CA GLY A 67 13.55 -7.27 -20.22
C GLY A 67 12.56 -6.15 -20.59
N ASN A 68 11.35 -6.54 -20.99
CA ASN A 68 10.27 -5.60 -21.33
C ASN A 68 9.44 -5.15 -20.12
N THR A 69 9.70 -5.71 -18.93
CA THR A 69 8.94 -5.41 -17.71
C THR A 69 9.61 -4.26 -16.95
N LYS A 70 8.83 -3.25 -16.59
CA LYS A 70 9.23 -2.22 -15.63
C LYS A 70 8.94 -2.72 -14.20
N LEU A 71 9.89 -2.50 -13.30
CA LEU A 71 9.70 -2.72 -11.87
C LEU A 71 9.53 -1.38 -11.16
N TYR A 72 8.67 -1.39 -10.14
CA TYR A 72 8.23 -0.21 -9.42
C TYR A 72 8.48 -0.38 -7.92
N THR A 73 8.82 0.71 -7.25
CA THR A 73 8.90 0.75 -5.79
C THR A 73 8.07 1.92 -5.25
N LEU A 74 7.71 1.84 -3.97
CA LEU A 74 7.12 2.96 -3.25
C LEU A 74 8.12 4.11 -3.14
N ASN A 75 7.72 5.30 -3.56
CA ASN A 75 8.55 6.48 -3.43
C ASN A 75 8.47 7.07 -2.03
N ALA A 76 9.24 6.50 -1.09
CA ALA A 76 9.26 6.96 0.30
C ALA A 76 9.74 8.41 0.50
N LYS A 77 10.35 9.03 -0.52
CA LYS A 77 10.76 10.44 -0.51
C LYS A 77 9.62 11.39 -0.88
N ASN A 78 8.50 10.87 -1.38
CA ASN A 78 7.33 11.66 -1.74
C ASN A 78 6.60 12.16 -0.48
N PRO A 79 6.26 13.46 -0.37
CA PRO A 79 5.55 14.01 0.80
C PRO A 79 4.18 13.34 1.06
N ILE A 80 3.45 12.95 0.01
CA ILE A 80 2.16 12.25 0.12
C ILE A 80 2.40 10.87 0.76
N VAL A 81 3.39 10.14 0.27
CA VAL A 81 3.76 8.82 0.80
C VAL A 81 4.20 8.94 2.26
N ALA A 82 4.99 9.95 2.61
CA ALA A 82 5.40 10.18 4.00
C ALA A 82 4.19 10.37 4.93
N LYS A 83 3.17 11.12 4.49
CA LYS A 83 1.93 11.32 5.26
C LYS A 83 1.09 10.06 5.36
N LEU A 84 1.07 9.21 4.33
CA LEU A 84 0.40 7.91 4.38
C LEU A 84 1.07 6.96 5.39
N LEU A 85 2.40 6.91 5.42
CA LEU A 85 3.16 6.10 6.39
C LEU A 85 2.97 6.60 7.84
N GLU A 86 2.86 7.92 8.02
CA GLU A 86 2.53 8.52 9.32
C GLU A 86 1.12 8.10 9.78
N LEU A 87 0.13 8.18 8.89
CA LEU A 87 -1.23 7.71 9.17
C LEU A 87 -1.25 6.22 9.52
N GLU A 88 -0.54 5.38 8.75
CA GLU A 88 -0.41 3.95 9.04
C GLU A 88 0.10 3.70 10.46
N SER A 89 1.18 4.40 10.83
CA SER A 89 1.82 4.27 12.13
C SER A 89 0.86 4.63 13.27
N VAL A 90 0.06 5.68 13.09
CA VAL A 90 -0.98 6.09 14.06
C VAL A 90 -2.08 5.03 14.17
N LEU A 91 -2.52 4.45 13.05
CA LEU A 91 -3.53 3.40 13.04
C LEU A 91 -3.03 2.12 13.74
N ILE A 92 -1.78 1.72 13.49
CA ILE A 92 -1.13 0.59 14.16
C ILE A 92 -1.06 0.82 15.67
N ALA A 93 -0.59 2.00 16.10
CA ALA A 93 -0.49 2.33 17.53
C ALA A 93 -1.85 2.22 18.24
N ARG A 94 -2.91 2.80 17.64
CA ARG A 94 -4.28 2.71 18.18
C ARG A 94 -4.79 1.28 18.23
N ALA A 95 -4.54 0.48 17.20
CA ALA A 95 -4.95 -0.92 17.17
C ALA A 95 -4.29 -1.72 18.29
N LEU A 96 -2.99 -1.49 18.54
CA LEU A 96 -2.23 -2.14 19.62
C LEU A 96 -2.73 -1.72 21.01
N ASP A 97 -3.03 -0.45 21.23
CA ASP A 97 -3.52 0.04 22.53
C ASP A 97 -4.93 -0.48 22.84
N ASN A 98 -5.82 -0.52 21.85
CA ASN A 98 -7.12 -1.17 22.00
C ASN A 98 -6.98 -2.67 22.35
N HIS A 99 -5.97 -3.34 21.78
CA HIS A 99 -5.69 -4.74 22.08
C HIS A 99 -5.18 -4.95 23.51
N LYS A 100 -4.46 -3.98 24.09
CA LYS A 100 -4.05 -4.00 25.50
C LYS A 100 -5.24 -3.81 26.42
N LEU A 101 -6.12 -2.85 26.13
CA LEU A 101 -7.33 -2.59 26.92
C LEU A 101 -8.25 -3.82 26.98
N ALA A 102 -8.52 -4.45 25.83
CA ALA A 102 -9.36 -5.64 25.76
C ALA A 102 -8.80 -6.87 26.53
N LYS A 103 -7.49 -6.91 26.80
CA LYS A 103 -6.86 -7.96 27.62
C LYS A 103 -6.85 -7.66 29.12
N ILE A 104 -7.09 -6.40 29.52
CA ILE A 104 -7.19 -6.01 30.93
C ILE A 104 -8.63 -6.22 31.42
N GLU A 105 -9.61 -6.06 30.54
CA GLU A 105 -11.04 -6.20 30.84
C GLU A 105 -11.59 -7.65 30.72
N ALA A 106 -10.75 -8.60 30.27
CA ALA A 106 -11.09 -10.02 30.12
C ALA A 106 -10.44 -10.89 31.20
#